data_AF-A0A0D2JSA9-F1
#
_entry.id   AF-A0A0D2JSA9-F1
#
_cell.length_a   1.000
_cell.length_b   1.000
_cell.length_c   1.000
_cell.angle_alpha   90.00
_cell.angle_beta   90.00
_cell.angle_gamma   90.00
#
_symmetry.space_group_name_H-M   'P 1'
#
loop_
_entity.id
_entity.type
_entity.pdbx_description
1 polymer ?
#
loop_
_entity_poly.entity_id
_entity_poly.type
_entity_poly.pdbx_seq_one_letter_code
_entity_poly.pdbx_strand_id
1 'polypeptide(L)'
;MLPVLAIVVQASDVTVNFSTRAITATADVDYTHTAGSFVIKRENWNAPSSIAVPILPDRRFEGDETFAIDVLAPLPSGLLLDTNASSTIVTIKNTLVSGE
;
A
#
# COMPACT_ATOMS: atom_id res chain seq x y z
N MET A 1 -31.86 -27.36 26.72
CA MET A 1 -31.30 -27.08 25.38
C MET A 1 -30.54 -25.76 25.47
N LEU A 2 -29.25 -25.76 25.19
CA LEU A 2 -28.37 -24.59 25.25
C LEU A 2 -28.52 -23.78 23.95
N PRO A 3 -28.60 -22.43 23.97
CA PRO A 3 -28.63 -21.66 22.74
C PRO A 3 -27.22 -21.66 22.14
N VAL A 4 -27.06 -22.27 20.97
CA VAL A 4 -25.84 -22.13 20.17
C VAL A 4 -25.96 -20.84 19.37
N LEU A 5 -25.40 -19.75 19.88
CA LEU A 5 -25.08 -18.61 19.03
C LEU A 5 -23.79 -18.95 18.30
N ALA A 6 -23.89 -19.67 17.17
CA ALA A 6 -22.77 -19.79 16.25
C ALA A 6 -22.65 -18.48 15.47
N ILE A 7 -22.03 -17.46 16.07
CA ILE A 7 -21.35 -16.44 15.27
C ILE A 7 -20.08 -17.13 14.78
N VAL A 8 -20.11 -17.69 13.58
CA VAL A 8 -18.87 -18.02 12.89
C VAL A 8 -18.17 -16.71 12.60
N VAL A 9 -17.17 -16.34 13.40
CA VAL A 9 -16.13 -15.41 12.97
C VAL A 9 -14.80 -16.02 13.34
N GLN A 10 -14.33 -16.94 12.51
CA GLN A 10 -12.90 -17.19 12.42
C GLN A 10 -12.48 -16.87 10.98
N ALA A 11 -12.45 -15.58 10.66
CA ALA A 11 -11.65 -15.11 9.54
C ALA A 11 -10.19 -15.21 10.01
N SER A 12 -9.42 -16.12 9.42
CA SER A 12 -7.99 -16.26 9.68
C SER A 12 -7.25 -14.95 9.39
N ASP A 13 -5.98 -14.87 9.80
CA ASP A 13 -5.10 -13.80 9.31
C ASP A 13 -5.09 -13.77 7.78
N VAL A 14 -5.14 -12.55 7.23
CA VAL A 14 -5.18 -12.31 5.78
C VAL A 14 -3.84 -11.72 5.37
N THR A 15 -3.13 -12.40 4.49
CA THR A 15 -1.90 -11.88 3.89
C THR A 15 -2.25 -11.15 2.59
N VAL A 16 -1.81 -9.89 2.47
CA VAL A 16 -2.05 -9.04 1.31
C VAL A 16 -0.70 -8.67 0.71
N ASN A 17 -0.51 -8.99 -0.57
CA ASN A 17 0.70 -8.65 -1.31
C ASN A 17 0.57 -7.26 -1.95
N PHE A 18 1.68 -6.54 -2.04
CA PHE A 18 1.75 -5.24 -2.69
C PHE A 18 3.05 -5.06 -3.46
N SER A 19 3.05 -4.12 -4.42
CA SER A 19 4.25 -3.64 -5.11
C SER A 19 4.09 -2.20 -5.56
N THR A 20 5.18 -1.45 -5.61
CA THR A 20 5.19 -0.14 -6.26
C THR A 20 5.32 -0.25 -7.79
N ARG A 21 4.66 0.65 -8.51
CA ARG A 21 4.69 0.73 -9.98
C ARG A 21 4.94 2.16 -10.43
N ALA A 22 5.91 2.34 -11.31
CA ALA A 22 6.25 3.64 -11.88
C ALA A 22 5.09 4.22 -12.71
N ILE A 23 4.93 5.55 -12.68
CA ILE A 23 4.04 6.30 -13.57
C ILE A 23 4.83 7.42 -14.25
N THR A 24 5.20 8.46 -13.50
CA THR A 24 6.13 9.50 -13.96
C THR A 24 7.42 9.51 -13.13
N ALA A 25 7.34 9.16 -11.84
CA ALA A 25 8.51 8.87 -11.03
C ALA A 25 9.13 7.54 -11.46
N THR A 26 10.45 7.52 -11.59
CA THR A 26 11.30 6.40 -11.97
C THR A 26 11.79 5.66 -10.72
N ALA A 27 11.59 4.34 -10.71
CA ALA A 27 12.10 3.48 -9.65
C ALA A 27 13.63 3.52 -9.58
N ASP A 28 14.14 3.51 -8.35
CA ASP A 28 15.56 3.59 -7.97
C ASP A 28 16.28 4.86 -8.44
N VAL A 29 15.52 5.85 -8.92
CA VAL A 29 15.97 7.23 -9.18
C VAL A 29 15.22 8.18 -8.24
N ASP A 30 13.89 8.13 -8.23
CA ASP A 30 13.04 9.06 -7.46
C ASP A 30 12.46 8.41 -6.20
N TYR A 31 12.28 7.08 -6.22
CA TYR A 31 11.84 6.28 -5.08
C TYR A 31 12.41 4.87 -5.17
N THR A 32 12.59 4.19 -4.04
CA THR A 32 13.04 2.79 -4.05
C THR A 32 11.89 1.85 -4.40
N HIS A 33 12.08 0.96 -5.39
CA HIS A 33 11.08 -0.07 -5.66
C HIS A 33 10.83 -0.92 -4.40
N THR A 34 9.56 -1.03 -3.99
CA THR A 34 9.17 -1.69 -2.75
C THR A 34 8.05 -2.67 -3.06
N ALA A 35 8.25 -3.92 -2.70
CA ALA A 35 7.24 -4.97 -2.81
C ALA A 35 7.31 -5.87 -1.57
N GLY A 36 6.20 -6.51 -1.24
CA GLY A 36 6.13 -7.39 -0.09
C GLY A 36 4.70 -7.77 0.25
N SER A 37 4.49 -8.10 1.52
CA SER A 37 3.18 -8.44 2.05
C SER A 37 2.97 -7.87 3.44
N PHE A 38 1.75 -7.49 3.77
CA PHE A 38 1.34 -7.22 5.14
C PHE A 38 0.25 -8.20 5.58
N VAL A 39 0.17 -8.43 6.89
CA VAL A 39 -0.81 -9.34 7.48
C VAL A 39 -1.85 -8.52 8.22
N ILE A 40 -3.09 -8.58 7.75
CA ILE A 40 -4.25 -8.11 8.51
C ILE A 40 -4.57 -9.20 9.52
N LYS A 41 -4.21 -8.95 10.78
CA LYS A 41 -4.44 -9.90 11.86
C LYS A 41 -5.90 -9.92 12.25
N ARG A 42 -6.47 -11.10 12.45
CA ARG A 42 -7.89 -11.25 12.79
C ARG A 42 -8.28 -10.49 14.05
N GLU A 43 -7.40 -10.46 15.06
CA GLU A 43 -7.67 -9.86 16.36
C GLU A 43 -7.67 -8.33 16.32
N ASN A 44 -7.20 -7.74 15.22
CA ASN A 44 -7.08 -6.30 15.06
C ASN A 44 -7.32 -5.88 13.59
N TRP A 45 -8.34 -6.46 12.96
CA TRP A 45 -8.61 -6.32 11.53
C TRP A 45 -8.87 -4.87 11.08
N ASN A 46 -9.29 -4.01 12.01
CA ASN A 46 -9.59 -2.60 11.79
C ASN A 46 -8.39 -1.67 12.04
N ALA A 47 -7.25 -2.19 12.47
CA ALA A 47 -6.05 -1.38 12.61
C ALA A 47 -5.37 -1.14 11.25
N PRO A 48 -4.90 0.08 11.00
CA PRO A 48 -4.17 0.38 9.79
C PRO A 48 -2.84 -0.41 9.75
N SER A 49 -2.55 -1.02 8.60
CA SER A 49 -1.21 -1.48 8.26
C SER A 49 -0.52 -0.40 7.42
N SER A 50 0.79 -0.22 7.60
CA SER A 50 1.57 0.76 6.85
C SER A 50 2.56 0.10 5.88
N ILE A 51 2.74 0.73 4.74
CA ILE A 51 3.78 0.41 3.76
C ILE A 51 4.75 1.61 3.75
N ALA A 52 6.03 1.35 3.95
CA ALA A 52 7.07 2.37 3.86
C ALA A 52 7.76 2.27 2.49
N VAL A 53 7.71 3.35 1.70
CA VAL A 53 8.43 3.48 0.43
C VAL A 53 9.43 4.63 0.58
N PRO A 54 10.75 4.36 0.58
CA PRO A 54 11.75 5.41 0.60
C PRO A 54 11.69 6.28 -0.66
N ILE A 55 11.73 7.60 -0.47
CA ILE A 55 11.91 8.59 -1.53
C ILE A 55 13.40 8.91 -1.64
N LEU A 56 13.90 9.00 -2.87
CA LEU A 56 15.30 9.29 -3.18
C LEU A 56 15.43 10.76 -3.59
N PRO A 57 15.90 11.65 -2.70
CA PRO A 57 15.98 13.08 -3.01
C PRO A 57 17.18 13.37 -3.91
N ASP A 58 16.99 14.26 -4.88
CA ASP A 58 18.07 14.83 -5.66
C ASP A 58 17.96 16.37 -5.77
N ARG A 59 18.84 16.99 -6.57
CA ARG A 59 18.90 18.45 -6.77
C ARG A 59 18.30 18.91 -8.11
N ARG A 60 17.77 17.99 -8.92
CA ARG A 60 17.21 18.30 -10.23
C ARG A 60 15.78 18.78 -10.05
N PHE A 61 15.38 19.77 -10.85
CA PHE A 61 14.00 20.20 -10.88
C PHE A 61 13.26 19.43 -11.96
N GLU A 62 12.35 18.56 -11.53
CA GLU A 62 11.66 17.59 -12.41
C GLU A 62 10.14 17.77 -12.41
N GLY A 63 9.62 18.76 -11.68
CA GLY A 63 8.20 18.93 -11.45
C GLY A 63 7.65 17.91 -10.46
N ASP A 64 6.32 17.83 -10.34
CA ASP A 64 5.67 16.81 -9.52
C ASP A 64 5.61 15.48 -10.26
N GLU A 65 6.01 14.41 -9.57
CA GLU A 65 6.07 13.07 -10.14
C GLU A 65 5.22 12.08 -9.34
N THR A 66 4.85 10.96 -9.97
CA THR A 66 3.91 10.01 -9.39
C THR A 66 4.36 8.57 -9.57
N PHE A 67 4.04 7.74 -8.59
CA PHE A 67 4.07 6.29 -8.68
C PHE A 67 2.81 5.72 -8.02
N ALA A 68 2.49 4.46 -8.28
CA ALA A 68 1.40 3.75 -7.63
C ALA A 68 1.92 2.74 -6.61
N ILE A 69 1.14 2.50 -5.56
CA ILE A 69 1.22 1.31 -4.72
C ILE A 69 0.03 0.43 -5.09
N ASP A 70 0.31 -0.73 -5.68
CA ASP A 70 -0.70 -1.67 -6.14
C ASP A 70 -0.83 -2.83 -5.15
N VAL A 71 -2.07 -3.16 -4.77
CA VAL A 71 -2.42 -4.39 -4.05
C VAL A 71 -2.63 -5.50 -5.06
N LEU A 72 -1.92 -6.62 -4.91
CA LEU A 72 -1.85 -7.67 -5.91
C LEU A 72 -2.89 -8.78 -5.69
N ALA A 73 -3.48 -9.25 -6.79
CA ALA A 73 -4.33 -10.43 -6.82
C ALA A 73 -3.50 -11.74 -6.88
N PRO A 74 -4.06 -12.90 -6.47
CA PRO A 74 -5.40 -13.09 -5.91
C PRO A 74 -5.48 -12.63 -4.45
N LEU A 75 -6.59 -11.97 -4.11
CA LEU A 75 -6.91 -11.67 -2.72
C LEU A 75 -7.40 -12.94 -2.01
N PRO A 76 -7.11 -13.12 -0.71
CA PRO A 76 -7.64 -14.24 0.05
C PRO A 76 -9.17 -14.26 0.03
N SER A 77 -9.75 -15.46 0.01
CA SER A 77 -11.20 -15.68 -0.02
C SER A 77 -11.89 -14.99 1.16
N GLY A 78 -12.91 -14.18 0.87
CA GLY A 78 -13.66 -13.43 1.89
C GLY A 78 -13.13 -12.01 2.16
N LEU A 79 -12.01 -11.61 1.55
CA LEU A 79 -11.58 -10.21 1.56
C LEU A 79 -12.37 -9.42 0.52
N LEU A 80 -13.21 -8.50 0.99
CA LEU A 80 -13.81 -7.47 0.16
C LEU A 80 -12.87 -6.27 0.16
N LEU A 81 -12.12 -6.09 -0.92
CA LEU A 81 -11.43 -4.83 -1.17
C LEU A 81 -12.42 -3.85 -1.78
N ASP A 82 -12.40 -2.61 -1.32
CA ASP A 82 -12.88 -1.52 -2.17
C ASP A 82 -12.04 -1.58 -3.46
N THR A 83 -12.68 -1.78 -4.61
CA THR A 83 -11.98 -1.87 -5.89
C THR A 83 -11.18 -0.60 -6.20
N ASN A 84 -11.58 0.54 -5.63
CA ASN A 84 -10.84 1.79 -5.68
C ASN A 84 -9.59 1.81 -4.79
N ALA A 85 -9.47 0.88 -3.84
CA ALA A 85 -8.31 0.73 -2.94
C ALA A 85 -7.29 -0.29 -3.45
N SER A 86 -7.49 -0.89 -4.63
CA SER A 86 -6.53 -1.82 -5.24
C SER A 86 -5.25 -1.13 -5.74
N SER A 87 -5.30 0.18 -5.92
CA SER A 87 -4.16 1.00 -6.30
C SER A 87 -4.29 2.39 -5.68
N THR A 88 -3.20 2.92 -5.14
CA THR A 88 -3.12 4.30 -4.64
C THR A 88 -1.99 5.03 -5.36
N ILE A 89 -2.27 6.21 -5.89
CA ILE A 89 -1.25 7.09 -6.46
C ILE A 89 -0.61 7.90 -5.35
N VAL A 90 0.72 7.89 -5.32
CA VAL A 90 1.56 8.74 -4.47
C VAL A 90 2.20 9.80 -5.36
N THR A 91 2.16 11.05 -4.91
CA THR A 91 2.84 12.17 -5.57
C THR A 91 4.09 12.56 -4.79
N ILE A 92 5.24 12.54 -5.46
CA ILE A 92 6.48 13.16 -4.99
C ILE A 92 6.41 14.63 -5.38
N LYS A 93 6.44 15.50 -4.38
CA LYS A 93 6.45 16.95 -4.57
C LYS A 93 7.89 17.42 -4.63
N ASN A 94 8.33 17.88 -5.79
CA ASN A 94 9.62 18.52 -5.92
C ASN A 94 9.47 20.02 -5.67
N THR A 95 9.84 20.47 -4.46
CA THR A 95 9.82 21.89 -4.12
C THR A 95 11.18 22.49 -4.44
N LEU A 96 11.22 23.52 -5.29
CA LEU A 96 12.40 24.38 -5.38
C LEU A 96 12.69 24.94 -4.00
N VAL A 97 13.78 24.48 -3.37
CA VAL A 97 14.34 25.21 -2.22
C VAL A 97 14.98 26.46 -2.82
N SER A 98 14.27 27.59 -2.79
CA SER A 98 14.83 28.86 -3.23
C SER A 98 15.93 29.27 -2.25
N GLY A 99 17.20 29.05 -2.60
CA GLY A 99 18.33 29.71 -1.94
C GLY A 99 19.48 28.85 -1.41
N GLU A 100 20.04 27.92 -2.21
CA GLU A 100 21.48 27.63 -2.13
C GLU A 100 22.25 28.40 -3.20
#